data_AF-A0A142X337-F1
#
_entry.id   AF-A0A142X337-F1
#
_cell.length_a   1.000
_cell.length_b   1.000
_cell.length_c   1.000
_cell.angle_alpha   90.00
_cell.angle_beta   90.00
_cell.angle_gamma   90.00
#
_symmetry.space_group_name_H-M   'P 1'
#
loop_
_entity.id
_entity.type
_entity.pdbx_description
1 polymer ?
#
loop_
_entity_poly.entity_id
_entity_poly.type
_entity_poly.pdbx_seq_one_letter_code
_entity_poly.pdbx_strand_id
1 'polypeptide(L)'
;MPSIAMPRLVPAAMDDPVPSDSGSQWFLPCELLNTAHSLEQQVTCQLKQSPGMRFRDLSVHRLPDGVCLTGVVELDDDAADVCDIARRVRGVDRVVNRLISYGTIKIDQ
;
A
#
# COMPACT_ATOMS: atom_id res chain seq x y z
N MET A 1 8.88 12.58 75.96
CA MET A 1 8.39 12.93 74.61
C MET A 1 9.48 12.57 73.60
N PRO A 2 9.32 11.51 72.79
CA PRO A 2 10.26 11.22 71.71
C PRO A 2 9.76 11.82 70.38
N SER A 3 10.60 12.65 69.76
CA SER A 3 10.45 13.15 68.40
C SER A 3 10.51 12.00 67.40
N ILE A 4 9.44 11.81 66.63
CA ILE A 4 9.40 10.88 65.50
C ILE A 4 9.84 11.65 64.25
N ALA A 5 10.99 11.26 63.71
CA ALA A 5 11.48 11.72 62.42
C ALA A 5 10.57 11.22 61.29
N MET A 6 10.17 12.11 60.38
CA MET A 6 9.41 11.75 59.18
C MET A 6 10.33 11.10 58.13
N PRO A 7 9.92 9.98 57.50
CA PRO A 7 10.63 9.47 56.33
C PRO A 7 10.33 10.34 55.10
N ARG A 8 11.40 10.81 54.44
CA ARG A 8 11.32 11.45 53.11
C ARG A 8 10.88 10.40 52.09
N LEU A 9 9.68 10.56 51.56
CA LEU A 9 9.24 9.89 50.35
C LEU A 9 10.07 10.44 49.18
N VAL A 10 10.89 9.58 48.58
CA VAL A 10 11.54 9.86 47.29
C VAL A 10 10.49 9.74 46.17
N PRO A 11 10.46 10.66 45.20
CA PRO A 11 9.71 10.42 43.96
C PRO A 11 10.47 9.35 43.18
N ALA A 12 9.88 8.16 43.03
CA ALA A 12 10.29 7.23 41.99
C ALA A 12 9.90 7.87 40.66
N ALA A 13 10.86 8.57 40.04
CA ALA A 13 10.78 8.96 38.65
C ALA A 13 10.55 7.67 37.84
N MET A 14 9.37 7.57 37.23
CA MET A 14 9.12 6.56 36.22
C MET A 14 9.99 6.93 35.01
N ASP A 15 11.10 6.21 34.89
CA ASP A 15 11.79 5.98 33.64
C ASP A 15 10.84 5.10 32.81
N ASP A 16 9.92 5.74 32.09
CA ASP A 16 9.06 5.07 31.12
C ASP A 16 9.96 4.79 29.91
N PRO A 17 10.34 3.53 29.62
CA PRO A 17 11.06 3.22 28.41
C PRO A 17 10.13 3.53 27.24
N VAL A 18 10.43 4.57 26.46
CA VAL A 18 9.76 4.75 25.17
C VAL A 18 10.11 3.51 24.35
N PRO A 19 9.14 2.71 23.89
CA PRO A 19 9.44 1.66 22.93
C PRO A 19 9.91 2.35 21.66
N SER A 20 11.24 2.34 21.46
CA SER A 20 11.86 2.64 20.17
C SER A 20 11.56 1.48 19.21
N ASP A 21 10.33 1.43 18.71
CA ASP A 21 10.00 0.62 17.55
C ASP A 21 10.15 1.50 16.29
N SER A 22 11.41 1.76 15.95
CA SER A 22 11.78 2.09 14.59
C SER A 22 11.63 0.83 13.76
N GLY A 23 10.52 0.68 13.03
CA GLY A 23 10.44 -0.35 12.00
C GLY A 23 9.07 -0.91 11.65
N SER A 24 7.99 -0.14 11.68
CA SER A 24 6.75 -0.55 11.00
C SER A 24 6.32 0.53 10.01
N GLN A 25 7.12 0.65 8.95
CA GLN A 25 6.67 1.25 7.71
C GLN A 25 5.41 0.51 7.27
N TRP A 26 4.27 1.14 7.49
CA TRP A 26 2.93 1.05 6.91
C TRP A 26 2.63 -0.02 5.83
N PHE A 27 3.08 -1.25 5.99
CA PHE A 27 2.51 -2.40 5.28
C PHE A 27 1.32 -2.88 6.10
N LEU A 28 0.26 -2.05 6.18
CA LEU A 28 -1.04 -2.62 6.47
C LEU A 28 -1.34 -3.57 5.30
N PRO A 29 -1.44 -4.90 5.53
CA PRO A 29 -1.98 -5.78 4.52
C PRO A 29 -3.34 -5.22 4.16
N CYS A 30 -3.59 -5.14 2.86
CA CYS A 30 -4.82 -4.64 2.28
C CYS A 30 -6.01 -5.59 2.56
N GLU A 31 -6.16 -6.12 3.78
CA GLU A 31 -7.11 -7.19 4.11
C GLU A 31 -8.26 -6.75 5.02
N LEU A 32 -8.29 -5.48 5.47
CA LEU A 32 -9.14 -5.10 6.61
C LEU A 32 -10.28 -4.10 6.35
N LEU A 33 -10.58 -3.71 5.11
CA LEU A 33 -11.64 -2.71 4.86
C LEU A 33 -12.58 -3.12 3.72
N ASN A 34 -13.78 -3.56 4.12
CA ASN A 34 -15.02 -3.61 3.33
C ASN A 34 -15.06 -4.65 2.18
N THR A 35 -15.90 -5.67 2.33
CA THR A 35 -16.14 -6.76 1.35
C THR A 35 -16.58 -6.27 -0.03
N ALA A 36 -17.10 -5.03 -0.13
CA ALA A 36 -17.46 -4.41 -1.40
C ALA A 36 -16.24 -4.12 -2.30
N HIS A 37 -15.06 -3.89 -1.72
CA HIS A 37 -13.84 -3.47 -2.43
C HIS A 37 -12.77 -4.56 -2.56
N SER A 38 -13.10 -5.81 -2.20
CA SER A 38 -12.13 -6.91 -2.17
C SER A 38 -11.49 -7.16 -3.54
N LEU A 39 -12.24 -6.97 -4.63
CA LEU A 39 -11.75 -7.16 -5.99
C LEU A 39 -10.80 -6.03 -6.41
N GLU A 40 -11.22 -4.77 -6.22
CA GLU A 40 -10.39 -3.60 -6.52
C GLU A 40 -9.06 -3.66 -5.76
N GLN A 41 -9.14 -4.09 -4.51
CA GLN A 41 -8.00 -4.23 -3.63
C GLN A 41 -7.06 -5.36 -4.07
N GLN A 42 -7.59 -6.53 -4.44
CA GLN A 42 -6.78 -7.61 -5.01
C GLN A 42 -6.08 -7.18 -6.31
N VAL A 43 -6.79 -6.51 -7.22
CA VAL A 43 -6.20 -5.97 -8.45
C VAL A 43 -5.11 -4.95 -8.12
N THR A 44 -5.38 -4.03 -7.20
CA THR A 44 -4.40 -3.03 -6.76
C THR A 44 -3.15 -3.68 -6.17
N CYS A 45 -3.32 -4.70 -5.33
CA CYS A 45 -2.21 -5.44 -4.74
C CYS A 45 -1.37 -6.16 -5.79
N GLN A 46 -2.00 -6.88 -6.72
CA GLN A 46 -1.29 -7.58 -7.80
C GLN A 46 -0.49 -6.61 -8.68
N LEU A 47 -1.09 -5.48 -9.05
CA LEU A 47 -0.43 -4.46 -9.85
C LEU A 47 0.77 -3.85 -9.10
N LYS A 48 0.61 -3.51 -7.82
CA LYS A 48 1.72 -2.96 -7.01
C LYS A 48 2.83 -3.96 -6.70
N GLN A 49 2.54 -5.25 -6.68
CA GLN A 49 3.52 -6.31 -6.52
C GLN A 49 4.26 -6.65 -7.82
N SER A 50 3.79 -6.14 -8.95
CA SER A 50 4.39 -6.44 -10.25
C SER A 50 5.70 -5.67 -10.42
N PRO A 51 6.83 -6.36 -10.67
CA PRO A 51 8.11 -5.69 -10.91
C PRO A 51 8.06 -4.90 -12.21
N GLY A 52 8.83 -3.82 -12.28
CA GLY A 52 8.88 -2.94 -13.46
C GLY A 52 7.73 -1.93 -13.58
N MET A 53 6.86 -1.84 -12.57
CA MET A 53 5.76 -0.88 -12.56
C MET A 53 5.79 0.01 -11.33
N ARG A 54 5.75 1.33 -11.54
CA ARG A 54 5.62 2.30 -10.45
C ARG A 54 4.42 3.19 -10.68
N PHE A 55 3.40 2.98 -9.86
CA PHE A 55 2.18 3.78 -9.91
C PHE A 55 2.35 5.05 -9.07
N ARG A 56 2.26 6.23 -9.69
CA ARG A 56 2.11 7.50 -8.96
C ARG A 56 0.68 7.68 -8.49
N ASP A 57 -0.25 7.31 -9.37
CA ASP A 57 -1.68 7.31 -9.09
C ASP A 57 -2.28 6.03 -9.68
N LEU A 58 -3.12 5.36 -8.90
CA LEU A 58 -3.82 4.16 -9.32
C LEU A 58 -5.16 4.11 -8.60
N SER A 59 -6.22 4.33 -9.37
CA SER A 59 -7.59 4.09 -8.95
C SER A 59 -8.15 2.92 -9.76
N VAL A 60 -8.71 1.95 -9.06
CA VAL A 60 -9.38 0.79 -9.63
C VAL A 60 -10.87 0.93 -9.36
N HIS A 61 -11.66 0.91 -10.44
CA HIS A 61 -13.11 0.98 -10.36
C HIS A 61 -13.71 -0.33 -10.85
N ARG A 62 -14.60 -0.92 -10.03
CA ARG A 62 -15.34 -2.11 -10.42
C ARG A 62 -16.42 -1.76 -11.45
N LEU A 63 -16.51 -2.60 -12.48
CA LEU A 63 -17.54 -2.60 -13.50
C LEU A 63 -18.40 -3.87 -13.36
N PRO A 64 -19.62 -3.92 -13.93
CA PRO A 64 -20.45 -5.12 -13.91
C PRO A 64 -19.78 -6.35 -14.55
N ASP A 65 -18.94 -6.12 -15.56
CA ASP A 65 -18.24 -7.13 -16.36
C ASP A 65 -16.72 -7.13 -16.14
N GLY A 66 -16.20 -6.40 -15.15
CA GLY A 66 -14.75 -6.33 -14.93
C GLY A 66 -14.25 -5.14 -14.13
N VAL A 67 -13.13 -4.55 -14.54
CA VAL A 67 -12.50 -3.41 -13.87
C VAL A 67 -12.02 -2.33 -14.83
N CYS A 68 -12.05 -1.09 -14.37
CA CYS A 68 -11.43 0.06 -15.00
C CYS A 68 -10.20 0.48 -14.18
N LEU A 69 -9.04 0.54 -14.82
CA LEU A 69 -7.78 0.99 -14.23
C LEU A 69 -7.53 2.41 -14.72
N THR A 70 -7.36 3.34 -13.79
CA THR A 70 -7.11 4.76 -14.09
C THR A 70 -5.96 5.29 -13.24
N GLY A 71 -5.22 6.25 -13.78
CA GLY A 71 -4.11 6.88 -13.07
C GLY A 71 -2.87 6.99 -13.94
N VAL A 72 -1.72 7.03 -13.27
CA VAL A 72 -0.44 7.32 -13.91
C VAL A 72 0.60 6.29 -13.46
N VAL A 73 1.21 5.62 -14.42
CA VAL A 73 2.18 4.54 -14.21
C VAL A 73 3.49 4.86 -14.93
N GLU A 74 4.60 4.53 -14.30
CA GLU A 74 5.91 4.44 -14.95
C GLU A 74 6.19 2.96 -15.18
N LEU A 75 6.46 2.62 -16.43
CA LEU A 75 6.74 1.26 -16.88
C LEU A 75 8.22 1.19 -17.27
N ASP A 76 8.92 0.22 -16.72
CA ASP A 76 10.26 -0.16 -17.16
C ASP A 76 10.18 -0.98 -18.48
N ASP A 77 11.29 -1.09 -19.22
CA ASP A 77 11.34 -1.80 -20.51
C ASP A 77 10.91 -3.29 -20.40
N ASP A 78 11.09 -3.90 -19.22
CA ASP A 78 10.71 -5.30 -18.91
C ASP A 78 9.37 -5.43 -18.15
N ALA A 79 8.56 -4.37 -18.09
CA ALA A 79 7.30 -4.39 -17.38
C ALA A 79 6.30 -5.36 -18.03
N ALA A 80 5.62 -6.15 -17.21
CA ALA A 80 4.54 -7.02 -17.68
C ALA A 80 3.35 -6.19 -18.21
N ASP A 81 2.41 -6.82 -18.95
CA ASP A 81 1.20 -6.12 -19.34
C ASP A 81 0.26 -5.97 -18.11
N VAL A 82 -0.08 -4.72 -17.78
CA VAL A 82 -1.01 -4.35 -16.70
C VAL A 82 -2.36 -5.05 -16.89
N CYS A 83 -2.83 -5.19 -18.13
CA CYS A 83 -4.08 -5.87 -18.44
C CYS A 83 -4.02 -7.35 -18.08
N ASP A 84 -2.89 -8.01 -18.34
CA ASP A 84 -2.72 -9.43 -18.05
C ASP A 84 -2.65 -9.70 -16.56
N ILE A 85 -1.98 -8.84 -15.79
CA ILE A 85 -1.96 -8.93 -14.32
C ILE A 85 -3.37 -8.76 -13.75
N ALA A 86 -4.11 -7.76 -14.19
CA ALA A 86 -5.47 -7.51 -13.69
C ALA A 86 -6.44 -8.66 -14.03
N ARG A 87 -6.33 -9.29 -15.22
CA ARG A 87 -7.13 -10.46 -15.61
C ARG A 87 -6.83 -11.72 -14.80
N ARG A 88 -5.67 -11.83 -14.16
CA ARG A 88 -5.35 -12.97 -13.28
C ARG A 88 -6.17 -12.96 -12.00
N VAL A 89 -6.76 -11.81 -11.65
CA VAL A 89 -7.65 -11.72 -10.49
C VAL A 89 -9.00 -12.35 -10.82
N ARG A 90 -9.42 -13.30 -9.98
CA ARG A 90 -10.67 -14.03 -10.17
C ARG A 90 -11.86 -13.07 -10.13
N GLY A 91 -12.71 -13.11 -11.15
CA GLY A 91 -13.87 -12.22 -11.29
C GLY A 91 -13.63 -11.00 -12.18
N VAL A 92 -12.49 -10.93 -12.86
CA VAL A 92 -12.18 -9.88 -13.85
C VAL A 92 -12.25 -10.49 -15.26
N ASP A 93 -13.42 -10.40 -15.90
CA ASP A 93 -13.59 -10.84 -17.30
C ASP A 93 -13.14 -9.75 -18.30
N ARG A 94 -13.34 -8.48 -17.95
CA ARG A 94 -12.96 -7.33 -18.76
C ARG A 94 -12.04 -6.38 -18.01
N VAL A 95 -11.02 -5.88 -18.70
CA VAL A 95 -10.13 -4.83 -18.18
C VAL A 95 -10.18 -3.63 -19.11
N VAL A 96 -10.56 -2.48 -18.57
CA VAL A 96 -10.50 -1.19 -19.25
C VAL A 96 -9.27 -0.46 -18.73
N ASN A 97 -8.21 -0.42 -19.54
CA ASN A 97 -6.99 0.30 -19.20
C ASN A 97 -7.07 1.76 -19.63
N ARG A 98 -7.04 2.67 -18.67
CA ARG A 98 -6.96 4.13 -18.83
C ARG A 98 -5.76 4.68 -18.04
N LEU A 99 -4.74 3.87 -17.84
CA LEU A 99 -3.49 4.31 -17.24
C LEU A 99 -2.69 5.10 -18.26
N ILE A 100 -2.11 6.20 -17.80
CA ILE A 100 -1.20 7.01 -18.59
C ILE A 100 0.21 6.58 -18.21
N SER A 101 0.92 5.97 -19.16
CA SER A 101 2.33 5.64 -19.00
C SER A 101 3.20 6.85 -19.31
N TYR A 102 4.12 7.21 -18.41
CA TYR A 102 5.19 8.18 -18.69
C TYR A 102 6.53 7.48 -18.54
N GLY A 103 7.40 7.68 -19.52
CA GLY A 103 8.70 7.02 -19.61
C GLY A 103 9.67 7.84 -20.45
N THR A 104 10.94 7.49 -20.39
CA THR A 104 11.96 8.11 -21.23
C THR A 104 11.84 7.55 -22.64
N ILE A 105 11.43 8.39 -23.59
CA ILE A 105 11.43 8.04 -25.01
C ILE A 105 12.89 7.80 -25.41
N LYS A 106 13.29 6.53 -25.57
CA LYS A 106 14.57 6.22 -26.20
C LYS A 106 14.42 6.46 -27.70
N ILE A 107 14.98 7.58 -28.16
CA ILE A 107 15.16 7.84 -29.58
C ILE A 107 16.37 7.00 -29.99
N ASP A 108 16.12 5.85 -30.62
CA ASP A 108 17.17 5.11 -31.34
C ASP A 108 17.75 6.03 -32.42
N GLN A 109 19.07 6.30 -32.34
CA GLN A 109 19.88 6.95 -33.38
C GLN A 109 20.70 5.90 -34.13
#